data_AF-H2VHS9-F1
#
_entry.id   AF-H2VHS9-F1
#
_cell.length_a   1.000
_cell.length_b   1.000
_cell.length_c   1.000
_cell.angle_alpha   90.00
_cell.angle_beta   90.00
_cell.angle_gamma   90.00
#
_symmetry.space_group_name_H-M   'P 1'
#
loop_
_entity.id
_entity.type
_entity.pdbx_description
1 polymer ?
#
loop_
_entity_poly.entity_id
_entity_poly.type
_entity_poly.pdbx_seq_one_letter_code
_entity_poly.pdbx_strand_id
1 'polypeptide(L)'
;MAVDMIVEPKWVVQNFGNVRILDASWIFKPKMDPAEYKSKYFNKFGVAMNELKNPEYFAEHINGAAHFNFDIAYYPTEEERFALYDAETFSAYIKRLGVFNGDHVILYGRGKDGGMPAASRAYWTFRYYGYTTVSVLNGGLEAFKLAQGVVQSGESMISSGNFESKTTDASVVAKLADIPFDNLASIKYLDARTREEFIGKVPIGYPDSKATGVRCKDAVHFPISEVCGAKGFKKKTDCDQAFAAKGIKTGDTVVIACGVGVSASAIWLAAARSGIVAKVYNGGVHELAHKAPQHLNTKG
;
A
#
# COMPACT_ATOMS: atom_id res chain seq x y z
N MET A 1 3.91 -8.82 24.62
CA MET A 1 4.10 -9.62 23.40
C MET A 1 4.01 -8.66 22.22
N ALA A 2 4.97 -8.69 21.29
CA ALA A 2 4.86 -7.87 20.08
C ALA A 2 3.65 -8.37 19.28
N VAL A 3 2.77 -7.48 18.83
CA VAL A 3 1.61 -7.88 18.03
C VAL A 3 2.07 -8.14 16.60
N ASP A 4 1.55 -9.20 15.98
CA ASP A 4 1.91 -9.60 14.63
C ASP A 4 1.59 -8.50 13.60
N MET A 5 2.41 -8.43 12.54
CA MET A 5 2.19 -7.50 11.42
C MET A 5 0.87 -7.77 10.69
N ILE A 6 0.39 -9.01 10.75
CA ILE A 6 -0.88 -9.46 10.18
C ILE A 6 -1.66 -10.13 11.31
N VAL A 7 -2.87 -9.65 11.58
CA VAL A 7 -3.75 -10.19 12.62
C VAL A 7 -4.98 -10.85 12.01
N GLU A 8 -5.44 -11.91 12.64
CA GLU A 8 -6.63 -12.65 12.20
C GLU A 8 -7.93 -11.99 12.71
N PRO A 9 -9.06 -12.12 11.99
CA PRO A 9 -10.33 -11.50 12.35
C PRO A 9 -10.77 -11.72 13.81
N LYS A 10 -10.64 -12.95 14.32
CA LYS A 10 -11.00 -13.28 15.71
C LYS A 10 -10.20 -12.48 16.73
N TRP A 11 -8.92 -12.23 16.46
CA TRP A 11 -8.08 -11.43 17.34
C TRP A 11 -8.59 -9.98 17.38
N VAL A 12 -8.96 -9.40 16.24
CA VAL A 12 -9.50 -8.03 16.17
C VAL A 12 -10.84 -7.94 16.92
N VAL A 13 -11.73 -8.92 16.76
CA VAL A 13 -13.01 -8.98 17.50
C VAL A 13 -12.77 -9.03 19.01
N GLN A 14 -11.81 -9.82 19.48
CA GLN A 14 -11.48 -9.95 20.91
C GLN A 14 -10.80 -8.69 21.49
N ASN A 15 -10.10 -7.92 20.67
CA ASN A 15 -9.33 -6.74 21.09
C ASN A 15 -9.96 -5.42 20.63
N PHE A 16 -11.21 -5.45 20.17
CA PHE A 16 -11.87 -4.36 19.46
C PHE A 16 -11.84 -3.02 20.22
N GLY A 17 -12.02 -3.03 21.54
CA GLY A 17 -11.98 -1.83 22.38
C GLY A 17 -10.58 -1.26 22.64
N ASN A 18 -9.52 -1.95 22.23
CA ASN A 18 -8.12 -1.60 22.51
C ASN A 18 -7.34 -1.21 21.24
N VAL A 19 -8.00 -1.12 20.09
CA VAL A 19 -7.36 -0.85 18.81
C VAL A 19 -8.05 0.31 18.08
N ARG A 20 -7.29 1.00 17.23
CA ARG A 20 -7.81 2.00 16.30
C ARG A 20 -7.93 1.38 14.91
N ILE A 21 -9.14 1.26 14.39
CA ILE A 21 -9.37 0.60 13.09
C ILE A 21 -9.47 1.65 11.98
N LEU A 22 -8.74 1.45 10.88
CA LEU A 22 -8.84 2.27 9.68
C LEU A 22 -9.17 1.38 8.47
N ASP A 23 -10.18 1.81 7.72
CA ASP A 23 -10.53 1.27 6.42
C ASP A 23 -9.62 1.90 5.35
N ALA A 24 -8.75 1.12 4.75
CA ALA A 24 -7.85 1.54 3.68
C ALA A 24 -8.38 1.17 2.29
N SER A 25 -9.65 0.80 2.16
CA SER A 25 -10.24 0.39 0.88
C SER A 25 -10.13 1.51 -0.15
N TRP A 26 -9.67 1.14 -1.33
CA TRP A 26 -9.45 2.05 -2.44
C TRP A 26 -10.12 1.51 -3.70
N ILE A 27 -10.84 2.40 -4.38
CA ILE A 27 -11.52 2.12 -5.64
C ILE A 27 -10.68 2.73 -6.75
N PHE A 28 -10.34 1.92 -7.76
CA PHE A 28 -9.64 2.42 -8.93
C PHE A 28 -10.51 3.45 -9.66
N LYS A 29 -9.96 4.65 -9.84
CA LYS A 29 -10.56 5.74 -10.63
C LYS A 29 -9.47 6.50 -11.40
N PRO A 30 -9.75 7.47 -12.27
CA PRO A 30 -8.71 8.33 -12.83
C PRO A 30 -7.90 9.05 -11.74
N LYS A 31 -6.60 9.33 -12.00
CA LYS A 31 -5.78 10.17 -11.13
C LYS A 31 -6.33 11.61 -11.19
N MET A 32 -6.43 12.29 -10.05
CA MET A 32 -6.80 13.71 -10.03
C MET A 32 -5.69 14.55 -10.65
N ASP A 33 -6.08 15.64 -11.33
CA ASP A 33 -5.12 16.62 -11.83
C ASP A 33 -4.32 17.23 -10.66
N PRO A 34 -2.98 17.31 -10.75
CA PRO A 34 -2.15 17.83 -9.66
C PRO A 34 -2.44 19.29 -9.31
N ALA A 35 -2.76 20.14 -10.30
CA ALA A 35 -3.06 21.55 -10.04
C ALA A 35 -4.43 21.72 -9.38
N GLU A 36 -5.44 20.95 -9.82
CA GLU A 36 -6.74 20.87 -9.16
C GLU A 36 -6.59 20.42 -7.70
N TYR A 37 -5.84 19.32 -7.46
CA TYR A 37 -5.63 18.80 -6.12
C TYR A 37 -4.95 19.82 -5.20
N LYS A 38 -3.88 20.46 -5.70
CA LYS A 38 -3.14 21.48 -4.96
C LYS A 38 -4.03 22.66 -4.57
N SER A 39 -4.83 23.14 -5.50
CA SER A 39 -5.76 24.26 -5.30
C SER A 39 -6.81 23.92 -4.23
N LYS A 40 -7.40 22.73 -4.32
CA LYS A 40 -8.64 22.41 -3.59
C LYS A 40 -8.43 21.64 -2.29
N TYR A 41 -7.45 20.74 -2.24
CA TYR A 41 -7.35 19.73 -1.19
C TYR A 41 -6.03 19.70 -0.42
N PHE A 42 -4.92 20.16 -1.01
CA PHE A 42 -3.62 20.18 -0.31
C PHE A 42 -3.68 21.04 0.96
N ASN A 43 -3.33 20.45 2.11
CA ASN A 43 -3.47 21.02 3.45
C ASN A 43 -4.90 21.45 3.85
N LYS A 44 -5.92 21.03 3.10
CA LYS A 44 -7.35 21.30 3.34
C LYS A 44 -8.12 20.02 3.60
N PHE A 45 -7.57 19.15 4.45
CA PHE A 45 -8.10 17.79 4.67
C PHE A 45 -9.57 17.75 5.12
N GLY A 46 -10.07 18.75 5.84
CA GLY A 46 -11.50 18.82 6.19
C GLY A 46 -12.40 18.94 4.95
N VAL A 47 -12.01 19.77 3.99
CA VAL A 47 -12.71 19.90 2.69
C VAL A 47 -12.59 18.59 1.91
N ALA A 48 -11.39 18.02 1.85
CA ALA A 48 -11.14 16.76 1.15
C ALA A 48 -11.98 15.60 1.71
N MET A 49 -12.07 15.46 3.05
CA MET A 49 -12.86 14.41 3.70
C MET A 49 -14.37 14.59 3.48
N ASN A 50 -14.84 15.84 3.36
CA ASN A 50 -16.24 16.10 3.06
C ASN A 50 -16.61 15.79 1.60
N GLU A 51 -15.71 16.05 0.66
CA GLU A 51 -16.02 15.96 -0.77
C GLU A 51 -15.57 14.65 -1.43
N LEU A 52 -14.45 14.06 -1.01
CA LEU A 52 -13.85 12.87 -1.62
C LEU A 52 -14.33 11.58 -0.93
N LYS A 53 -15.60 11.51 -0.54
CA LYS A 53 -16.16 10.37 0.20
C LYS A 53 -16.07 9.06 -0.60
N ASN A 54 -15.72 7.97 0.08
CA ASN A 54 -15.72 6.64 -0.52
C ASN A 54 -17.10 5.97 -0.31
N PRO A 55 -17.87 5.70 -1.38
CA PRO A 55 -19.22 5.18 -1.25
C PRO A 55 -19.28 3.78 -0.62
N GLU A 56 -18.27 2.93 -0.82
CA GLU A 56 -18.23 1.60 -0.22
C GLU A 56 -18.02 1.66 1.30
N TYR A 57 -17.17 2.58 1.78
CA TYR A 57 -17.01 2.83 3.22
C TYR A 57 -18.31 3.33 3.85
N PHE A 58 -18.98 4.29 3.21
CA PHE A 58 -20.26 4.82 3.70
C PHE A 58 -21.37 3.77 3.69
N ALA A 59 -21.36 2.84 2.74
CA ALA A 59 -22.31 1.74 2.70
C ALA A 59 -22.11 0.77 3.87
N GLU A 60 -20.86 0.36 4.13
CA GLU A 60 -20.54 -0.56 5.22
C GLU A 60 -19.05 -0.52 5.59
N HIS A 61 -18.75 -0.38 6.88
CA HIS A 61 -17.40 -0.43 7.43
C HIS A 61 -17.41 -1.04 8.84
N ILE A 62 -16.24 -1.44 9.34
CA ILE A 62 -16.11 -1.91 10.72
C ILE A 62 -16.56 -0.79 11.68
N ASN A 63 -17.36 -1.13 12.69
CA ASN A 63 -17.90 -0.15 13.63
C ASN A 63 -16.80 0.74 14.23
N GLY A 64 -16.99 2.06 14.19
CA GLY A 64 -16.02 3.04 14.69
C GLY A 64 -14.73 3.21 13.87
N ALA A 65 -14.58 2.51 12.73
CA ALA A 65 -13.41 2.69 11.86
C ALA A 65 -13.44 4.05 11.15
N ALA A 66 -12.28 4.65 10.90
CA ALA A 66 -12.15 5.81 10.00
C ALA A 66 -11.78 5.36 8.58
N HIS A 67 -12.09 6.13 7.54
CA HIS A 67 -11.57 5.86 6.20
C HIS A 67 -10.17 6.48 6.01
N PHE A 68 -9.15 5.63 5.89
CA PHE A 68 -7.85 6.01 5.33
C PHE A 68 -7.99 6.12 3.81
N ASN A 69 -8.49 7.27 3.37
CA ASN A 69 -8.74 7.56 1.97
C ASN A 69 -7.45 7.83 1.19
N PHE A 70 -7.15 7.00 0.19
CA PHE A 70 -5.94 7.16 -0.64
C PHE A 70 -5.91 8.45 -1.45
N ASP A 71 -7.07 8.98 -1.84
CA ASP A 71 -7.13 10.25 -2.56
C ASP A 71 -6.86 11.45 -1.64
N ILE A 72 -6.79 11.23 -0.32
CA ILE A 72 -6.47 12.26 0.67
C ILE A 72 -5.09 12.00 1.29
N ALA A 73 -4.77 10.74 1.55
CA ALA A 73 -3.56 10.27 2.23
C ALA A 73 -2.28 10.43 1.41
N TYR A 74 -2.40 10.67 0.11
CA TYR A 74 -1.28 10.84 -0.81
C TYR A 74 -1.51 12.05 -1.70
N TYR A 75 -0.41 12.59 -2.24
CA TYR A 75 -0.45 13.66 -3.21
C TYR A 75 -0.35 13.10 -4.64
N PRO A 76 -1.27 13.42 -5.56
CA PRO A 76 -1.15 13.05 -6.96
C PRO A 76 -0.20 14.04 -7.66
N THR A 77 1.06 13.66 -7.85
CA THR A 77 2.00 14.44 -8.68
C THR A 77 1.79 14.13 -10.16
N GLU A 78 2.56 14.76 -11.04
CA GLU A 78 2.60 14.39 -12.45
C GLU A 78 3.02 12.93 -12.60
N GLU A 79 4.11 12.52 -11.95
CA GLU A 79 4.75 11.23 -12.20
C GLU A 79 4.26 10.11 -11.28
N GLU A 80 3.74 10.45 -10.10
CA GLU A 80 3.31 9.50 -9.08
C GLU A 80 1.86 9.76 -8.65
N ARG A 81 1.03 8.72 -8.79
CA ARG A 81 -0.36 8.74 -8.30
C ARG A 81 -0.47 8.87 -6.77
N PHE A 82 0.45 8.20 -6.07
CA PHE A 82 0.44 8.11 -4.61
C PHE A 82 1.79 8.61 -4.05
N ALA A 83 2.16 9.84 -4.38
CA ALA A 83 3.34 10.46 -3.80
C ALA A 83 3.15 10.66 -2.30
N LEU A 84 4.23 10.46 -1.54
CA LEU A 84 4.24 10.62 -0.10
C LEU A 84 4.32 12.10 0.27
N TYR A 85 3.59 12.50 1.30
CA TYR A 85 3.74 13.79 1.94
C TYR A 85 5.05 13.90 2.75
N ASP A 86 5.33 15.10 3.28
CA ASP A 86 6.21 15.20 4.43
C ASP A 86 5.52 14.65 5.70
N ALA A 87 6.31 14.42 6.76
CA ALA A 87 5.83 13.82 8.00
C ALA A 87 4.80 14.69 8.73
N GLU A 88 4.91 16.02 8.63
CA GLU A 88 3.98 16.96 9.27
C GLU A 88 2.60 16.90 8.62
N THR A 89 2.56 16.96 7.29
CA THR A 89 1.34 16.90 6.49
C THR A 89 0.66 15.54 6.63
N PHE A 90 1.42 14.43 6.60
CA PHE A 90 0.87 13.10 6.90
C PHE A 90 0.29 13.04 8.31
N SER A 91 1.02 13.56 9.32
CA SER A 91 0.55 13.58 10.70
C SER A 91 -0.74 14.39 10.86
N ALA A 92 -0.84 15.54 10.19
CA ALA A 92 -2.03 16.37 10.18
C ALA A 92 -3.25 15.62 9.61
N TYR A 93 -3.07 14.80 8.59
CA TYR A 93 -4.13 13.93 8.06
C TYR A 93 -4.51 12.81 9.06
N ILE A 94 -3.53 12.06 9.57
CA ILE A 94 -3.76 10.93 10.47
C ILE A 94 -4.46 11.36 11.78
N LYS A 95 -4.13 12.53 12.33
CA LYS A 95 -4.84 13.10 13.49
C LYS A 95 -6.36 13.20 13.23
N ARG A 96 -6.79 13.51 12.01
CA ARG A 96 -8.22 13.60 11.66
C ARG A 96 -8.92 12.26 11.62
N LEU A 97 -8.17 11.18 11.47
CA LEU A 97 -8.68 9.81 11.55
C LEU A 97 -8.77 9.29 12.99
N GLY A 98 -8.52 10.17 13.98
CA GLY A 98 -8.67 9.85 15.41
C GLY A 98 -7.59 8.95 15.97
N VAL A 99 -6.43 8.90 15.32
CA VAL A 99 -5.28 8.13 15.79
C VAL A 99 -4.51 8.93 16.83
N PHE A 100 -4.28 8.32 17.99
CA PHE A 100 -3.42 8.85 19.05
C PHE A 100 -2.04 8.18 19.04
N ASN A 101 -1.05 8.89 19.56
CA ASN A 101 0.26 8.31 19.83
C ASN A 101 0.10 7.14 20.82
N GLY A 102 0.55 5.95 20.42
CA GLY A 102 0.45 4.73 21.22
C GLY A 102 -0.73 3.83 20.87
N ASP A 103 -1.67 4.29 20.03
CA ASP A 103 -2.76 3.45 19.53
C ASP A 103 -2.19 2.25 18.76
N HIS A 104 -2.73 1.06 18.98
CA HIS A 104 -2.48 -0.02 18.03
C HIS A 104 -3.44 0.13 16.85
N VAL A 105 -2.90 0.51 15.69
CA VAL A 105 -3.68 0.74 14.47
C VAL A 105 -3.89 -0.58 13.71
N ILE A 106 -5.14 -0.89 13.37
CA ILE A 106 -5.52 -2.03 12.52
C ILE A 106 -6.01 -1.50 11.18
N LEU A 107 -5.34 -1.92 10.11
CA LEU A 107 -5.65 -1.54 8.74
C LEU A 107 -6.36 -2.69 8.03
N TYR A 108 -7.50 -2.42 7.41
CA TYR A 108 -8.19 -3.41 6.59
C TYR A 108 -8.55 -2.84 5.23
N GLY A 109 -8.90 -3.71 4.29
CA GLY A 109 -9.45 -3.33 3.00
C GLY A 109 -10.63 -4.25 2.62
N ARG A 110 -11.15 -4.06 1.42
CA ARG A 110 -12.18 -4.93 0.82
C ARG A 110 -11.86 -5.26 -0.64
N GLY A 111 -12.63 -6.19 -1.20
CA GLY A 111 -12.55 -6.55 -2.61
C GLY A 111 -11.52 -7.64 -2.92
N LYS A 112 -10.91 -7.56 -4.11
CA LYS A 112 -9.98 -8.57 -4.65
C LYS A 112 -8.84 -8.85 -3.66
N ASP A 113 -8.41 -10.11 -3.62
CA ASP A 113 -7.30 -10.57 -2.77
C ASP A 113 -7.52 -10.27 -1.27
N GLY A 114 -8.78 -10.29 -0.83
CA GLY A 114 -9.19 -9.95 0.54
C GLY A 114 -8.95 -8.49 0.93
N GLY A 115 -8.74 -7.59 -0.04
CA GLY A 115 -8.40 -6.18 0.22
C GLY A 115 -6.94 -5.95 0.67
N MET A 116 -6.09 -6.97 0.61
CA MET A 116 -4.70 -6.90 1.07
C MET A 116 -3.84 -5.86 0.35
N PRO A 117 -3.99 -5.58 -0.97
CA PRO A 117 -3.16 -4.57 -1.62
C PRO A 117 -3.27 -3.19 -0.96
N ALA A 118 -4.50 -2.73 -0.71
CA ALA A 118 -4.75 -1.41 -0.16
C ALA A 118 -4.42 -1.35 1.35
N ALA A 119 -4.80 -2.37 2.12
CA ALA A 119 -4.45 -2.45 3.54
C ALA A 119 -2.92 -2.47 3.76
N SER A 120 -2.20 -3.26 2.94
CA SER A 120 -0.74 -3.35 3.02
C SER A 120 -0.05 -2.07 2.57
N ARG A 121 -0.63 -1.34 1.61
CA ARG A 121 -0.14 -0.03 1.20
C ARG A 121 -0.27 0.99 2.32
N ALA A 122 -1.42 1.05 3.00
CA ALA A 122 -1.54 1.89 4.20
C ALA A 122 -0.53 1.47 5.27
N TYR A 123 -0.35 0.16 5.50
CA TYR A 123 0.61 -0.35 6.48
C TYR A 123 2.03 0.10 6.16
N TRP A 124 2.48 -0.09 4.92
CA TRP A 124 3.78 0.36 4.46
C TRP A 124 3.96 1.87 4.65
N THR A 125 2.92 2.67 4.40
CA THR A 125 2.98 4.12 4.62
C THR A 125 3.17 4.47 6.09
N PHE A 126 2.44 3.85 7.02
CA PHE A 126 2.68 4.04 8.47
C PHE A 126 4.13 3.67 8.84
N ARG A 127 4.64 2.56 8.30
CA ARG A 127 6.02 2.12 8.51
C ARG A 127 7.05 3.10 7.94
N TYR A 128 6.80 3.68 6.76
CA TYR A 128 7.62 4.74 6.18
C TYR A 128 7.67 5.97 7.09
N TYR A 129 6.59 6.33 7.78
CA TYR A 129 6.58 7.41 8.77
C TYR A 129 7.01 6.96 10.19
N GLY A 130 7.74 5.85 10.30
CA GLY A 130 8.31 5.36 11.55
C GLY A 130 7.31 4.78 12.55
N TYR A 131 6.03 4.63 12.18
CA TYR A 131 5.01 4.11 13.08
C TYR A 131 4.95 2.59 13.01
N THR A 132 5.36 1.92 14.09
CA THR A 132 5.50 0.46 14.13
C THR A 132 4.34 -0.28 14.81
N THR A 133 3.53 0.41 15.61
CA THR A 133 2.38 -0.19 16.33
C THR A 133 1.16 -0.25 15.42
N VAL A 134 1.30 -0.97 14.30
CA VAL A 134 0.29 -1.10 13.26
C VAL A 134 0.25 -2.53 12.74
N SER A 135 -0.93 -3.04 12.37
CA SER A 135 -1.11 -4.37 11.79
C SER A 135 -2.14 -4.34 10.67
N VAL A 136 -2.09 -5.33 9.78
CA VAL A 136 -3.12 -5.56 8.75
C VAL A 136 -4.09 -6.66 9.19
N LEU A 137 -5.39 -6.41 9.06
CA LEU A 137 -6.43 -7.41 9.28
C LEU A 137 -6.53 -8.35 8.09
N ASN A 138 -6.13 -9.61 8.27
CA ASN A 138 -6.11 -10.59 7.19
C ASN A 138 -7.54 -10.87 6.67
N GLY A 139 -7.69 -10.89 5.35
CA GLY A 139 -8.97 -11.12 4.67
C GLY A 139 -9.97 -9.95 4.72
N GLY A 140 -9.61 -8.84 5.36
CA GLY A 140 -10.35 -7.58 5.26
C GLY A 140 -11.75 -7.60 5.88
N LEU A 141 -12.63 -6.74 5.38
CA LEU A 141 -13.99 -6.54 5.89
C LEU A 141 -14.81 -7.84 5.89
N GLU A 142 -14.74 -8.61 4.80
CA GLU A 142 -15.49 -9.86 4.66
C GLU A 142 -15.09 -10.90 5.71
N ALA A 143 -13.79 -11.05 5.96
CA ALA A 143 -13.30 -11.98 6.97
C ALA A 143 -13.67 -11.52 8.40
N PHE A 144 -13.71 -10.20 8.64
CA PHE A 144 -14.20 -9.64 9.91
C PHE A 144 -15.67 -9.96 10.17
N LYS A 145 -16.53 -9.79 9.16
CA LYS A 145 -17.96 -10.12 9.25
C LYS A 145 -18.18 -11.61 9.51
N LEU A 146 -17.43 -12.48 8.81
CA LEU A 146 -17.48 -13.93 9.04
C LEU A 146 -17.04 -14.33 10.46
N ALA A 147 -16.20 -13.52 11.10
CA ALA A 147 -15.82 -13.68 12.50
C ALA A 147 -16.80 -13.03 13.49
N GLN A 148 -18.02 -12.69 13.04
CA GLN A 148 -19.08 -12.05 13.83
C GLN A 148 -18.70 -10.65 14.35
N GLY A 149 -17.80 -9.96 13.63
CA GLY A 149 -17.46 -8.58 13.91
C GLY A 149 -18.59 -7.61 13.58
N VAL A 150 -18.70 -6.53 14.35
CA VAL A 150 -19.76 -5.52 14.21
C VAL A 150 -19.38 -4.50 13.14
N VAL A 151 -20.31 -4.24 12.22
CA VAL A 151 -20.19 -3.24 11.15
C VAL A 151 -21.23 -2.14 11.34
N GLN A 152 -20.99 -1.00 10.71
CA GLN A 152 -21.92 0.12 10.66
C GLN A 152 -21.90 0.77 9.26
N SER A 153 -22.86 1.65 8.99
CA SER A 153 -22.94 2.47 7.78
C SER A 153 -22.92 3.96 8.13
N GLY A 154 -22.73 4.82 7.14
CA GLY A 154 -22.67 6.26 7.31
C GLY A 154 -21.31 6.76 7.77
N GLU A 155 -21.28 7.84 8.54
CA GLU A 155 -20.05 8.42 9.09
C GLU A 155 -19.77 7.89 10.50
N SER A 156 -18.50 7.62 10.77
CA SER A 156 -18.02 7.40 12.13
C SER A 156 -17.86 8.74 12.84
N MET A 157 -18.35 8.84 14.07
CA MET A 157 -18.06 9.99 14.93
C MET A 157 -16.65 9.86 15.49
N ILE A 158 -15.70 10.63 14.94
CA ILE A 158 -14.28 10.53 15.28
C ILE A 158 -13.77 11.87 15.80
N SER A 159 -13.29 11.88 17.04
CA SER A 159 -12.55 13.02 17.59
C SER A 159 -11.15 13.06 16.98
N SER A 160 -10.61 14.26 16.74
CA SER A 160 -9.22 14.40 16.30
C SER A 160 -8.25 13.84 17.36
N GLY A 161 -7.30 13.02 16.92
CA GLY A 161 -6.24 12.45 17.74
C GLY A 161 -5.01 13.36 17.84
N ASN A 162 -3.91 12.80 18.34
CA ASN A 162 -2.65 13.52 18.55
C ASN A 162 -1.44 12.88 17.85
N PHE A 163 -1.67 11.97 16.89
CA PHE A 163 -0.61 11.30 16.11
C PHE A 163 0.48 12.26 15.62
N GLU A 164 1.74 11.94 15.89
CA GLU A 164 2.89 12.72 15.42
C GLU A 164 4.00 11.78 14.93
N SER A 165 4.28 11.83 13.63
CA SER A 165 5.49 11.25 13.08
C SER A 165 6.59 12.31 13.04
N LYS A 166 7.76 11.97 13.59
CA LYS A 166 8.93 12.85 13.63
C LYS A 166 9.99 12.52 12.58
N THR A 167 9.86 11.37 11.92
CA THR A 167 10.90 10.81 11.05
C THR A 167 10.31 10.00 9.92
N THR A 168 11.03 9.92 8.81
CA THR A 168 10.78 8.92 7.77
C THR A 168 11.83 7.82 7.82
N ASP A 169 11.45 6.61 7.40
CA ASP A 169 12.30 5.42 7.37
C ASP A 169 12.71 5.13 5.92
N ALA A 170 13.92 5.55 5.55
CA ALA A 170 14.48 5.30 4.23
C ALA A 170 14.82 3.82 3.97
N SER A 171 14.75 2.94 4.99
CA SER A 171 15.01 1.51 4.85
C SER A 171 13.87 0.76 4.15
N VAL A 172 12.65 1.32 4.13
CA VAL A 172 11.47 0.65 3.54
C VAL A 172 11.10 1.16 2.14
N VAL A 173 11.75 2.23 1.67
CA VAL A 173 11.50 2.86 0.36
C VAL A 173 12.75 2.84 -0.51
N ALA A 174 12.58 2.58 -1.81
CA ALA A 174 13.58 2.80 -2.83
C ALA A 174 13.16 3.99 -3.69
N LYS A 175 14.06 4.93 -3.94
CA LYS A 175 13.85 6.03 -4.89
C LYS A 175 14.39 5.64 -6.25
N LEU A 176 13.91 6.30 -7.31
CA LEU A 176 14.40 6.11 -8.69
C LEU A 176 15.94 6.12 -8.74
N ALA A 177 16.58 7.08 -8.07
CA ALA A 177 18.04 7.25 -8.06
C ALA A 177 18.80 6.15 -7.31
N ASP A 178 18.14 5.39 -6.43
CA ASP A 178 18.76 4.33 -5.62
C ASP A 178 18.77 2.97 -6.35
N ILE A 179 18.08 2.85 -7.48
CA ILE A 179 17.87 1.59 -8.19
C ILE A 179 18.86 1.52 -9.38
N PRO A 180 19.73 0.49 -9.45
CA PRO A 180 20.71 0.36 -10.52
C PRO A 180 20.06 -0.21 -11.78
N PHE A 181 19.19 0.57 -12.44
CA PHE A 181 18.41 0.10 -13.59
C PHE A 181 19.26 -0.43 -14.76
N ASP A 182 20.50 0.05 -14.91
CA ASP A 182 21.45 -0.44 -15.92
C ASP A 182 22.11 -1.78 -15.55
N ASN A 183 21.96 -2.23 -14.31
CA ASN A 183 22.48 -3.50 -13.80
C ASN A 183 21.53 -4.15 -12.80
N LEU A 184 20.24 -4.30 -13.16
CA LEU A 184 19.25 -4.91 -12.26
C LEU A 184 19.59 -6.36 -11.88
N ALA A 185 20.42 -7.06 -12.67
CA ALA A 185 20.95 -8.37 -12.32
C ALA A 185 21.76 -8.39 -11.01
N SER A 186 22.25 -7.23 -10.53
CA SER A 186 22.96 -7.09 -9.26
C SER A 186 22.05 -7.09 -8.02
N ILE A 187 20.73 -6.97 -8.20
CA ILE A 187 19.74 -6.95 -7.12
C ILE A 187 18.55 -7.87 -7.42
N LYS A 188 17.68 -8.10 -6.44
CA LYS A 188 16.38 -8.75 -6.66
C LYS A 188 15.31 -7.69 -6.91
N TYR A 189 15.16 -7.27 -8.17
CA TYR A 189 14.08 -6.37 -8.57
C TYR A 189 12.82 -7.16 -8.93
N LEU A 190 11.81 -7.11 -8.07
CA LEU A 190 10.55 -7.84 -8.23
C LEU A 190 9.48 -6.94 -8.84
N ASP A 191 8.84 -7.41 -9.91
CA ASP A 191 7.68 -6.76 -10.52
C ASP A 191 6.39 -7.48 -10.11
N ALA A 192 5.56 -6.78 -9.35
CA ALA A 192 4.33 -7.27 -8.74
C ALA A 192 3.10 -7.27 -9.67
N ARG A 193 3.23 -6.71 -10.87
CA ARG A 193 2.12 -6.62 -11.83
C ARG A 193 1.70 -8.02 -12.29
N THR A 194 0.52 -8.08 -12.91
CA THR A 194 0.02 -9.33 -13.53
C THR A 194 0.98 -9.81 -14.63
N ARG A 195 0.82 -11.07 -15.04
CA ARG A 195 1.65 -11.64 -16.10
C ARG A 195 1.45 -10.85 -17.40
N GLU A 196 0.21 -10.51 -17.70
CA GLU A 196 -0.22 -9.80 -18.90
C GLU A 196 0.37 -8.40 -18.97
N GLU A 197 0.40 -7.66 -17.85
CA GLU A 197 1.09 -6.36 -17.76
C GLU A 197 2.61 -6.52 -17.92
N PHE A 198 3.20 -7.52 -17.26
CA PHE A 198 4.64 -7.77 -17.30
C PHE A 198 5.15 -8.11 -18.72
N ILE A 199 4.34 -8.82 -19.52
CA ILE A 199 4.62 -9.13 -20.93
C ILE A 199 3.92 -8.19 -21.90
N GLY A 200 3.38 -7.05 -21.46
CA GLY A 200 2.88 -6.02 -22.38
C GLY A 200 1.65 -6.41 -23.20
N LYS A 201 0.91 -7.45 -22.80
CA LYS A 201 -0.44 -7.71 -23.34
C LYS A 201 -1.45 -6.67 -22.86
N VAL A 202 -1.15 -6.03 -21.72
CA VAL A 202 -1.88 -4.89 -21.18
C VAL A 202 -0.93 -3.69 -21.19
N PRO A 203 -1.38 -2.49 -21.64
CA PRO A 203 -0.54 -1.30 -21.62
C PRO A 203 -0.16 -0.92 -20.18
N ILE A 204 0.90 -0.12 -20.00
CA ILE A 204 1.42 0.33 -18.68
C ILE A 204 0.35 1.06 -17.82
N GLY A 205 -0.76 1.49 -18.43
CA GLY A 205 -1.84 2.17 -17.72
C GLY A 205 -1.47 3.58 -17.25
N TYR A 206 -0.44 4.17 -17.88
CA TYR A 206 -0.02 5.55 -17.69
C TYR A 206 -0.18 6.30 -19.03
N PRO A 207 -1.13 7.26 -19.14
CA PRO A 207 -1.46 7.90 -20.42
C PRO A 207 -0.27 8.57 -21.11
N ASP A 208 0.60 9.25 -20.35
CA ASP A 208 1.75 9.99 -20.90
C ASP A 208 3.04 9.15 -20.94
N SER A 209 2.91 7.83 -21.08
CA SER A 209 4.06 6.92 -21.07
C SER A 209 4.95 7.18 -22.27
N LYS A 210 6.22 7.53 -22.02
CA LYS A 210 7.27 7.69 -23.05
C LYS A 210 8.06 6.41 -23.28
N ALA A 211 7.75 5.33 -22.57
CA ALA A 211 8.43 4.05 -22.66
C ALA A 211 8.16 3.33 -23.99
N THR A 212 9.18 2.64 -24.52
CA THR A 212 9.10 1.85 -25.75
C THR A 212 8.92 0.34 -25.50
N GLY A 213 9.14 -0.09 -24.25
CA GLY A 213 8.86 -1.42 -23.72
C GLY A 213 7.94 -1.36 -22.50
N VAL A 214 7.77 -2.49 -21.82
CA VAL A 214 6.73 -2.68 -20.79
C VAL A 214 7.26 -3.08 -19.42
N ARG A 215 8.54 -3.46 -19.35
CA ARG A 215 9.23 -3.84 -18.12
C ARG A 215 10.73 -3.53 -18.22
N CYS A 216 11.38 -3.54 -17.06
CA CYS A 216 12.83 -3.47 -17.00
C CYS A 216 13.45 -4.79 -17.46
N LYS A 217 14.61 -4.70 -18.12
CA LYS A 217 15.47 -5.85 -18.37
C LYS A 217 15.87 -6.48 -17.03
N ASP A 218 15.95 -7.82 -16.97
CA ASP A 218 16.30 -8.60 -15.78
C ASP A 218 15.37 -8.47 -14.56
N ALA A 219 14.25 -7.73 -14.65
CA ALA A 219 13.21 -7.74 -13.64
C ALA A 219 12.62 -9.15 -13.45
N VAL A 220 12.43 -9.56 -12.20
CA VAL A 220 11.85 -10.85 -11.84
C VAL A 220 10.34 -10.68 -11.67
N HIS A 221 9.56 -11.40 -12.47
CA HIS A 221 8.11 -11.42 -12.31
C HIS A 221 7.72 -12.16 -11.01
N PHE A 222 7.07 -11.43 -10.09
CA PHE A 222 6.59 -11.93 -8.81
C PHE A 222 5.20 -11.33 -8.55
N PRO A 223 4.14 -11.83 -9.20
CA PRO A 223 2.81 -11.23 -9.08
C PRO A 223 2.27 -11.34 -7.64
N ILE A 224 1.40 -10.43 -7.23
CA ILE A 224 0.80 -10.45 -5.88
C ILE A 224 0.10 -11.79 -5.55
N SER A 225 -0.37 -12.53 -6.55
CA SER A 225 -0.95 -13.86 -6.40
C SER A 225 0.02 -14.90 -5.81
N GLU A 226 1.32 -14.61 -5.76
CA GLU A 226 2.30 -15.43 -5.06
C GLU A 226 2.10 -15.39 -3.54
N VAL A 227 1.65 -14.25 -2.99
CA VAL A 227 1.54 -14.02 -1.53
C VAL A 227 0.11 -13.84 -1.03
N CYS A 228 -0.82 -13.49 -1.92
CA CYS A 228 -2.24 -13.34 -1.61
C CYS A 228 -3.10 -14.32 -2.42
N GLY A 229 -4.19 -14.78 -1.81
CA GLY A 229 -5.29 -15.45 -2.48
C GLY A 229 -6.59 -14.68 -2.29
N ALA A 230 -7.71 -15.25 -2.73
CA ALA A 230 -9.02 -14.59 -2.67
C ALA A 230 -9.46 -14.18 -1.25
N LYS A 231 -8.96 -14.87 -0.22
CA LYS A 231 -9.31 -14.65 1.20
C LYS A 231 -8.26 -13.88 2.00
N GLY A 232 -7.28 -13.26 1.34
CA GLY A 232 -6.19 -12.53 2.00
C GLY A 232 -4.82 -13.18 1.81
N PHE A 233 -3.91 -12.96 2.76
CA PHE A 233 -2.55 -13.51 2.68
C PHE A 233 -2.56 -15.03 2.73
N LYS A 234 -1.71 -15.65 1.91
CA LYS A 234 -1.37 -17.07 2.04
C LYS A 234 -0.62 -17.32 3.35
N LYS A 235 -0.49 -18.60 3.73
CA LYS A 235 0.31 -19.00 4.89
C LYS A 235 1.76 -18.56 4.70
N LYS A 236 2.44 -18.26 5.81
CA LYS A 236 3.85 -17.85 5.79
C LYS A 236 4.72 -18.86 5.05
N THR A 237 4.53 -20.16 5.29
CA THR A 237 5.26 -21.24 4.63
C THR A 237 5.16 -21.20 3.11
N ASP A 238 3.98 -20.87 2.58
CA ASP A 238 3.74 -20.83 1.14
C ASP A 238 4.42 -19.59 0.53
N CYS A 239 4.40 -18.46 1.24
CA CYS A 239 5.15 -17.26 0.86
C CYS A 239 6.67 -17.51 0.87
N ASP A 240 7.19 -18.15 1.93
CA ASP A 240 8.61 -18.50 2.04
C ASP A 240 9.07 -19.36 0.85
N GLN A 241 8.26 -20.35 0.46
CA GLN A 241 8.51 -21.19 -0.71
C GLN A 241 8.48 -20.38 -2.02
N ALA A 242 7.52 -19.47 -2.18
CA ALA A 242 7.44 -18.63 -3.38
C ALA A 242 8.67 -17.72 -3.54
N PHE A 243 9.15 -17.11 -2.45
CA PHE A 243 10.40 -16.32 -2.47
C PHE A 243 11.62 -17.17 -2.79
N ALA A 244 11.75 -18.34 -2.15
CA ALA A 244 12.85 -19.27 -2.39
C ALA A 244 12.88 -19.78 -3.84
N ALA A 245 11.72 -20.02 -4.46
CA ALA A 245 11.60 -20.44 -5.85
C ALA A 245 12.11 -19.39 -6.86
N LYS A 246 12.19 -18.11 -6.47
CA LYS A 246 12.83 -17.05 -7.24
C LYS A 246 14.30 -16.80 -6.83
N GLY A 247 14.84 -17.67 -5.98
CA GLY A 247 16.21 -17.59 -5.48
C GLY A 247 16.44 -16.35 -4.60
N ILE A 248 15.41 -15.87 -3.91
CA ILE A 248 15.50 -14.76 -2.95
C ILE A 248 15.89 -15.35 -1.60
N LYS A 249 16.92 -14.78 -0.98
CA LYS A 249 17.49 -15.26 0.29
C LYS A 249 17.69 -14.11 1.26
N THR A 250 17.84 -14.43 2.53
CA THR A 250 18.25 -13.45 3.55
C THR A 250 19.59 -12.83 3.17
N GLY A 251 19.68 -11.50 3.22
CA GLY A 251 20.86 -10.73 2.83
C GLY A 251 20.83 -10.18 1.40
N ASP A 252 19.90 -10.66 0.55
CA ASP A 252 19.72 -10.08 -0.79
C ASP A 252 19.24 -8.63 -0.68
N THR A 253 19.70 -7.78 -1.60
CA THR A 253 19.10 -6.46 -1.81
C THR A 253 17.83 -6.62 -2.64
N VAL A 254 16.67 -6.44 -2.01
CA VAL A 254 15.35 -6.65 -2.65
C VAL A 254 14.64 -5.32 -2.84
N VAL A 255 14.22 -5.05 -4.08
CA VAL A 255 13.37 -3.91 -4.46
C VAL A 255 12.09 -4.46 -5.09
N ILE A 256 10.94 -3.99 -4.62
CA ILE A 256 9.64 -4.46 -5.09
C ILE A 256 8.90 -3.28 -5.73
N ALA A 257 8.48 -3.45 -6.97
CA ALA A 257 7.77 -2.45 -7.74
C ALA A 257 6.45 -3.00 -8.28
N CYS A 258 5.51 -2.10 -8.58
CA CYS A 258 4.33 -2.39 -9.39
C CYS A 258 4.03 -1.17 -10.27
N GLY A 259 2.78 -0.97 -10.70
CA GLY A 259 2.40 0.28 -11.37
C GLY A 259 2.61 1.52 -10.49
N VAL A 260 2.08 1.50 -9.26
CA VAL A 260 1.94 2.68 -8.36
C VAL A 260 2.18 2.35 -6.87
N GLY A 261 3.00 1.35 -6.57
CA GLY A 261 3.37 0.97 -5.19
C GLY A 261 2.33 0.21 -4.36
N VAL A 262 1.09 0.00 -4.83
CA VAL A 262 0.02 -0.67 -4.06
C VAL A 262 0.28 -2.18 -3.89
N SER A 263 0.24 -2.97 -4.97
CA SER A 263 0.50 -4.43 -4.89
C SER A 263 1.92 -4.76 -4.40
N ALA A 264 2.89 -3.88 -4.68
CA ALA A 264 4.25 -4.00 -4.16
C ALA A 264 4.29 -3.99 -2.63
N SER A 265 3.43 -3.18 -1.99
CA SER A 265 3.36 -3.10 -0.53
C SER A 265 2.86 -4.40 0.11
N ALA A 266 2.00 -5.16 -0.56
CA ALA A 266 1.56 -6.48 -0.07
C ALA A 266 2.67 -7.53 -0.12
N ILE A 267 3.44 -7.57 -1.22
CA ILE A 267 4.63 -8.45 -1.30
C ILE A 267 5.68 -8.02 -0.29
N TRP A 268 5.86 -6.71 -0.08
CA TRP A 268 6.77 -6.19 0.94
C TRP A 268 6.38 -6.64 2.34
N LEU A 269 5.10 -6.56 2.71
CA LEU A 269 4.61 -7.07 4.00
C LEU A 269 4.81 -8.59 4.13
N ALA A 270 4.54 -9.35 3.07
CA ALA A 270 4.82 -10.79 3.06
C ALA A 270 6.32 -11.10 3.21
N ALA A 271 7.20 -10.34 2.55
CA ALA A 271 8.65 -10.46 2.65
C ALA A 271 9.13 -10.14 4.08
N ALA A 272 8.63 -9.07 4.68
CA ALA A 272 8.94 -8.70 6.07
C ALA A 272 8.50 -9.79 7.05
N ARG A 273 7.31 -10.37 6.87
CA ARG A 273 6.85 -11.54 7.64
C ARG A 273 7.78 -12.74 7.47
N SER A 274 8.37 -12.92 6.29
CA SER A 274 9.36 -13.94 5.96
C SER A 274 10.79 -13.63 6.43
N GLY A 275 11.03 -12.48 7.07
CA GLY A 275 12.38 -12.05 7.50
C GLY A 275 13.27 -11.55 6.36
N ILE A 276 12.69 -11.26 5.20
CA ILE A 276 13.38 -10.68 4.04
C ILE A 276 13.29 -9.16 4.13
N VAL A 277 14.45 -8.50 4.14
CA VAL A 277 14.51 -7.03 4.09
C VAL A 277 14.34 -6.58 2.65
N ALA A 278 13.32 -5.77 2.40
CA ALA A 278 13.00 -5.26 1.07
C ALA A 278 12.60 -3.78 1.13
N LYS A 279 12.68 -3.13 -0.02
CA LYS A 279 12.21 -1.76 -0.25
C LYS A 279 11.09 -1.74 -1.27
N VAL A 280 10.08 -0.90 -1.06
CA VAL A 280 9.08 -0.61 -2.09
C VAL A 280 9.57 0.54 -2.95
N TYR A 281 9.58 0.36 -4.27
CA TYR A 281 9.72 1.46 -5.22
C TYR A 281 8.36 2.14 -5.40
N ASN A 282 8.18 3.30 -4.76
CA ASN A 282 6.89 3.98 -4.64
C ASN A 282 6.30 4.39 -5.99
N GLY A 283 7.10 5.10 -6.80
CA GLY A 283 6.66 5.62 -8.10
C GLY A 283 6.41 4.52 -9.14
N GLY A 284 7.05 3.36 -8.96
CA GLY A 284 6.80 2.17 -9.77
C GLY A 284 7.03 2.41 -11.26
N VAL A 285 6.30 1.67 -12.07
CA VAL A 285 6.38 1.76 -13.53
C VAL A 285 5.88 3.11 -14.04
N HIS A 286 4.95 3.78 -13.33
CA HIS A 286 4.41 5.07 -13.75
C HIS A 286 5.46 6.18 -13.68
N GLU A 287 6.18 6.30 -12.56
CA GLU A 287 7.30 7.24 -12.44
C GLU A 287 8.40 6.90 -13.46
N LEU A 288 8.72 5.61 -13.60
CA LEU A 288 9.78 5.17 -14.50
C LEU A 288 9.44 5.49 -15.97
N ALA A 289 8.20 5.27 -16.41
CA ALA A 289 7.73 5.57 -17.76
C ALA A 289 7.74 7.08 -18.08
N HIS A 290 7.71 7.93 -17.06
CA HIS A 290 7.79 9.37 -17.21
C HIS A 290 9.24 9.89 -17.16
N LYS A 291 9.96 9.57 -16.09
CA LYS A 291 11.28 10.16 -15.78
C LYS A 291 12.46 9.44 -16.42
N ALA A 292 12.37 8.13 -16.60
CA ALA A 292 13.46 7.33 -17.18
C ALA A 292 12.92 6.19 -18.07
N PRO A 293 12.13 6.54 -19.11
CA PRO A 293 11.44 5.57 -19.97
C PRO A 293 12.38 4.58 -20.67
N GLN A 294 13.64 4.94 -20.86
CA GLN A 294 14.67 4.10 -21.45
C GLN A 294 14.94 2.80 -20.66
N HIS A 295 14.60 2.75 -19.37
CA HIS A 295 14.74 1.52 -18.57
C HIS A 295 13.55 0.58 -18.73
N LEU A 296 12.41 1.06 -19.24
CA LEU A 296 11.30 0.23 -19.69
C LEU A 296 11.47 -0.10 -21.18
N ASN A 297 12.45 -0.94 -21.49
CA ASN A 297 12.91 -1.19 -22.87
C ASN A 297 12.68 -2.61 -23.36
N THR A 298 12.24 -3.52 -22.49
CA THR A 298 11.95 -4.89 -22.91
C THR A 298 10.51 -4.96 -23.41
N LYS A 299 10.36 -5.33 -24.67
CA LYS A 299 9.06 -5.65 -25.27
C LYS A 299 8.64 -7.05 -24.84
N GLY A 300 7.34 -7.26 -24.65
CA GLY A 300 6.81 -8.56 -24.26
C GLY A 300 6.47 -9.44 -25.44
#